data_AF-A0A9E9C5F1-F1
#
_entry.id   AF-A0A9E9C5F1-F1
#
_cell.length_a   1.000
_cell.length_b   1.000
_cell.length_c   1.000
_cell.angle_alpha   90.00
_cell.angle_beta   90.00
_cell.angle_gamma   90.00
#
_symmetry.space_group_name_H-M   'P 1'
#
loop_
_entity.id
_entity.type
_entity.pdbx_description
1 polymer ?
#
loop_
_entity_poly.entity_id
_entity_poly.type
_entity_poly.pdbx_seq_one_letter_code
_entity_poly.pdbx_strand_id
1 'polypeptide(L)'
;MLNLNRAMRNRQTQWLLLAATILVMTIALLLARPVLHLWQKPHGTSLLYGKVSDTRHWYDTHGHNLITHAKVTINSLPPQTTYTDDSGQFWFKGLRNINYQIAIENPSENNRQYTFVTRVAGRTGRFYDLASDEKHNLKEMDY
;
A
#
# COMPACT_ATOMS: atom_id res chain seq x y z
N MET A 1 -11.40 -55.02 -48.09
CA MET A 1 -11.60 -53.56 -48.00
C MET A 1 -11.76 -53.17 -46.53
N LEU A 2 -10.69 -52.74 -45.84
CA LEU A 2 -10.79 -52.35 -44.43
C LEU A 2 -9.90 -51.13 -44.11
N ASN A 3 -10.54 -50.10 -43.55
CA ASN A 3 -9.99 -49.11 -42.62
C ASN A 3 -8.91 -48.10 -43.10
N LEU A 4 -9.28 -47.16 -43.97
CA LEU A 4 -8.58 -45.86 -44.04
C LEU A 4 -9.14 -44.79 -43.07
N ASN A 5 -10.38 -44.95 -42.57
CA ASN A 5 -11.05 -43.92 -41.76
C ASN A 5 -10.53 -43.77 -40.32
N ARG A 6 -9.72 -44.71 -39.80
CA ARG A 6 -9.18 -44.61 -38.42
C ARG A 6 -7.92 -43.74 -38.33
N ALA A 7 -7.11 -43.68 -39.39
CA ALA A 7 -5.84 -42.94 -39.37
C ALA A 7 -6.05 -41.41 -39.45
N MET A 8 -7.02 -40.94 -40.23
CA MET A 8 -7.31 -39.50 -40.35
C MET A 8 -8.00 -38.91 -39.11
N ARG A 9 -8.85 -39.69 -38.42
CA ARG A 9 -9.49 -39.26 -37.17
C ARG A 9 -8.47 -39.00 -36.07
N ASN A 10 -7.40 -39.81 -36.03
CA ASN A 10 -6.35 -39.71 -35.01
C ASN A 10 -5.48 -38.45 -35.17
N ARG A 11 -5.23 -38.03 -36.42
CA ARG A 11 -4.44 -36.82 -36.72
C ARG A 11 -5.24 -35.55 -36.40
N GLN A 12 -6.53 -35.51 -36.72
CA GLN A 12 -7.41 -34.40 -36.33
C GLN A 12 -7.57 -34.27 -34.81
N THR A 13 -7.72 -35.39 -34.08
CA THR A 13 -7.77 -35.35 -32.62
C THR A 13 -6.44 -34.90 -32.00
N GLN A 14 -5.30 -35.24 -32.59
CA GLN A 14 -4.00 -34.75 -32.14
C GLN A 14 -3.84 -33.24 -32.34
N TRP A 15 -4.30 -32.70 -33.47
CA TRP A 15 -4.29 -31.25 -33.72
C TRP A 15 -5.23 -30.48 -32.79
N LEU A 16 -6.41 -31.04 -32.49
CA LEU A 16 -7.35 -30.44 -31.54
C LEU A 16 -6.81 -30.45 -30.10
N LEU A 17 -6.11 -31.53 -29.69
CA LEU A 17 -5.47 -31.60 -28.38
C LEU A 17 -4.31 -30.59 -28.25
N LEU A 18 -3.50 -30.42 -29.31
CA LEU A 18 -2.44 -29.40 -29.33
C LEU A 18 -3.01 -27.97 -29.29
N ALA A 19 -4.11 -27.70 -30.00
CA ALA A 19 -4.77 -26.40 -29.94
C ALA A 19 -5.37 -26.12 -28.55
N ALA A 20 -5.98 -27.14 -27.92
CA ALA A 20 -6.56 -27.03 -26.59
C ALA A 20 -5.50 -26.78 -25.51
N THR A 21 -4.34 -27.43 -25.58
CA THR A 21 -3.25 -27.19 -24.61
C THR A 21 -2.66 -25.79 -24.73
N ILE A 22 -2.49 -25.27 -25.95
CA ILE A 22 -2.05 -23.88 -26.18
C ILE A 22 -3.10 -22.89 -25.64
N LEU A 23 -4.39 -23.15 -25.83
CA LEU A 23 -5.47 -22.32 -25.30
C LEU A 23 -5.49 -22.32 -23.77
N VAL A 24 -5.34 -23.47 -23.13
CA VAL A 24 -5.27 -23.57 -21.66
C VAL A 24 -4.04 -22.85 -21.12
N MET A 25 -2.88 -22.98 -21.78
CA MET A 25 -1.65 -22.31 -21.36
C MET A 25 -1.75 -20.78 -21.51
N THR A 26 -2.38 -20.28 -22.58
CA THR A 26 -2.60 -18.83 -22.77
C THR A 26 -3.61 -18.25 -21.78
N ILE A 27 -4.67 -18.98 -21.43
CA ILE A 27 -5.62 -18.59 -20.37
C ILE A 27 -4.91 -18.57 -19.01
N ALA A 28 -4.07 -19.56 -18.69
CA ALA A 28 -3.29 -19.57 -17.45
C ALA A 28 -2.33 -18.37 -17.36
N LEU A 29 -1.66 -18.00 -18.46
CA LEU A 29 -0.81 -16.81 -18.54
C LEU A 29 -1.59 -15.48 -18.45
N LEU A 30 -2.84 -15.43 -18.92
CA LEU A 30 -3.72 -14.27 -18.78
C LEU A 30 -4.23 -14.12 -17.34
N LEU A 31 -4.57 -15.22 -16.68
CA LEU A 31 -5.04 -15.24 -15.29
C LEU A 31 -3.91 -15.08 -14.26
N ALA A 32 -2.65 -15.32 -14.62
CA ALA A 32 -1.48 -15.10 -13.75
C ALA A 32 -0.97 -13.64 -13.72
N ARG A 33 -1.45 -12.76 -14.62
CA ARG A 33 -1.04 -11.34 -14.67
C ARG A 33 -1.27 -10.52 -13.39
N PRO A 34 -2.34 -10.70 -12.57
CA PRO A 34 -2.53 -9.85 -11.39
C PRO A 34 -1.47 -10.10 -10.30
N VAL A 35 -0.75 -11.22 -10.31
CA VAL A 35 0.24 -11.58 -9.28
C VAL A 35 1.62 -10.96 -9.56
N LEU A 36 1.95 -10.68 -10.81
CA LEU A 36 3.26 -10.08 -11.17
C LEU A 36 3.38 -8.60 -10.75
N HIS A 37 2.26 -7.90 -10.58
CA HIS A 37 2.26 -6.53 -10.05
C HIS A 37 2.53 -6.45 -8.54
N LEU A 38 2.36 -7.55 -7.78
CA LEU A 38 2.66 -7.56 -6.34
C LEU A 38 4.16 -7.45 -6.01
N TRP A 39 5.04 -7.66 -7.00
CA TRP A 39 6.50 -7.61 -6.83
C TRP A 39 7.15 -6.37 -7.42
N GLN A 40 6.36 -5.42 -7.93
CA GLN A 40 6.89 -4.18 -8.48
C GLN A 40 7.20 -3.19 -7.36
N LYS A 41 8.47 -2.74 -7.29
CA LYS A 41 8.88 -1.65 -6.40
C LYS A 41 8.03 -0.40 -6.71
N PRO A 42 7.69 0.42 -5.71
CA PRO A 42 6.86 1.60 -5.93
C PRO A 42 7.50 2.51 -7.00
N HIS A 43 6.81 2.67 -8.14
CA HIS A 43 7.35 3.25 -9.38
C HIS A 43 7.25 4.78 -9.47
N GLY A 44 7.25 5.50 -8.35
CA GLY A 44 7.20 6.95 -8.33
C GLY A 44 8.55 7.60 -8.04
N THR A 45 8.63 8.92 -8.22
CA THR A 45 9.84 9.71 -7.91
C THR A 45 9.64 10.63 -6.72
N SER A 46 8.46 10.61 -6.11
CA SER A 46 8.11 11.55 -5.04
C SER A 46 8.56 11.07 -3.66
N LEU A 47 8.74 12.05 -2.78
CA LEU A 47 9.17 11.92 -1.40
C LEU A 47 8.09 12.52 -0.51
N LEU A 48 7.64 11.75 0.47
CA LEU A 48 6.90 12.26 1.61
C LEU A 48 7.84 12.27 2.81
N TYR A 49 7.98 13.42 3.46
CA TYR A 49 8.63 13.53 4.77
C TYR A 49 7.64 14.13 5.77
N GLY A 50 7.65 13.60 6.98
CA GLY A 50 6.70 13.95 8.00
C GLY A 50 7.36 14.12 9.36
N LYS A 51 6.74 14.93 10.21
CA LYS A 51 7.04 15.01 11.64
C LYS A 51 5.75 14.81 12.43
N VAL A 52 5.82 14.01 13.49
CA VAL A 52 4.65 13.63 14.29
C VAL A 52 4.73 14.23 15.69
N SER A 53 3.63 14.80 16.15
CA SER A 53 3.47 15.24 17.52
C SER A 53 2.11 14.86 18.11
N ASP A 54 2.00 14.95 19.41
CA ASP A 54 0.74 14.89 20.14
C ASP A 54 0.62 16.07 21.10
N THR A 55 -0.27 17.01 20.79
CA THR A 55 -0.46 18.23 21.59
C THR A 55 -1.49 18.09 22.72
N ARG A 56 -2.09 16.91 22.95
CA ARG A 56 -3.13 16.74 23.99
C ARG A 56 -2.65 17.03 25.41
N HIS A 57 -1.39 16.74 25.70
CA HIS A 57 -0.81 16.85 27.03
C HIS A 57 0.08 18.10 27.21
N TRP A 58 -0.14 19.15 26.41
CA TRP A 58 0.66 20.38 26.39
C TRP A 58 0.84 21.08 27.75
N TYR A 59 -0.02 20.79 28.73
CA TYR A 59 -0.01 21.44 30.04
C TYR A 59 1.11 20.98 30.99
N ASP A 60 1.84 19.89 30.69
CA ASP A 60 2.92 19.42 31.57
C ASP A 60 4.33 19.65 30.99
N THR A 61 5.20 20.17 31.85
CA THR A 61 6.28 21.12 31.51
C THR A 61 7.58 20.51 30.94
N HIS A 62 7.51 19.46 30.11
CA HIS A 62 8.72 18.78 29.58
C HIS A 62 8.82 18.64 28.06
N GLY A 63 8.16 19.53 27.30
CA GLY A 63 8.66 20.00 25.99
C GLY A 63 8.87 18.97 24.86
N HIS A 64 8.52 17.70 25.03
CA HIS A 64 8.69 16.66 24.02
C HIS A 64 7.33 16.08 23.64
N ASN A 65 6.57 16.86 22.89
CA ASN A 65 5.31 16.41 22.27
C ASN A 65 5.57 15.57 21.02
N LEU A 66 6.83 15.30 20.69
CA LEU A 66 7.21 14.57 19.49
C LEU A 66 7.04 13.08 19.73
N ILE A 67 6.40 12.41 18.78
CA ILE A 67 6.17 10.98 18.88
C ILE A 67 7.33 10.26 18.21
N THR A 68 8.16 9.62 19.02
CA THR A 68 9.33 8.84 18.59
C THR A 68 8.97 7.36 18.48
N HIS A 69 9.65 6.61 17.61
CA HIS A 69 9.47 5.16 17.43
C HIS A 69 8.04 4.71 17.06
N ALA A 70 7.14 5.64 16.74
CA ALA A 70 5.83 5.33 16.19
C ALA A 70 5.95 4.70 14.81
N LYS A 71 5.16 3.65 14.59
CA LYS A 71 5.03 2.99 13.30
C LYS A 71 4.16 3.84 12.40
N VAL A 72 4.67 4.14 11.21
CA VAL A 72 3.98 4.90 10.18
C VAL A 72 3.82 4.01 8.97
N THR A 73 2.60 3.88 8.47
CA THR A 73 2.28 3.08 7.29
C THR A 73 1.55 3.91 6.25
N ILE A 74 1.75 3.57 4.98
CA ILE A 74 1.01 4.16 3.87
C ILE A 74 0.39 3.09 3.00
N ASN A 75 -0.78 3.40 2.43
CA ASN A 75 -1.50 2.54 1.49
C ASN A 75 -0.89 2.52 0.08
N SER A 76 0.44 2.40 -0.03
CA SER A 76 1.12 2.19 -1.31
C SER A 76 1.01 0.73 -1.77
N LEU A 77 1.39 0.48 -3.02
CA LEU A 77 1.56 -0.86 -3.58
C LEU A 77 3.03 -1.04 -4.01
N PRO A 78 3.80 -1.93 -3.36
CA PRO A 78 3.46 -2.64 -2.11
C PRO A 78 3.27 -1.67 -0.93
N PRO A 79 2.57 -2.08 0.15
CA PRO A 79 2.48 -1.29 1.37
C PRO A 79 3.87 -0.96 1.91
N GLN A 80 4.05 0.28 2.37
CA GLN A 80 5.30 0.73 2.96
C GLN A 80 5.09 1.06 4.43
N THR A 81 6.07 0.68 5.24
CA THR A 81 6.15 0.96 6.67
C THR A 81 7.47 1.64 6.97
N THR A 82 7.45 2.62 7.85
CA THR A 82 8.62 3.27 8.43
C THR A 82 8.35 3.56 9.90
N TYR A 83 9.34 4.08 10.60
CA TYR A 83 9.23 4.48 11.99
C TYR A 83 9.68 5.93 12.15
N THR A 84 9.10 6.62 13.12
CA THR A 84 9.60 7.93 13.53
C THR A 84 10.92 7.79 14.26
N ASP A 85 11.86 8.70 13.99
CA ASP A 85 13.14 8.78 14.70
C ASP A 85 13.01 9.48 16.07
N ASP A 86 14.12 9.67 16.77
CA ASP A 86 14.19 10.35 18.08
C ASP A 86 13.74 11.81 18.03
N SER A 87 13.64 12.39 16.83
CA SER A 87 13.11 13.73 16.60
C SER A 87 11.68 13.73 16.08
N GLY A 88 11.01 12.58 16.08
CA GLY A 88 9.64 12.38 15.60
C GLY A 88 9.49 12.46 14.09
N GLN A 89 10.57 12.34 13.31
CA GLN A 89 10.56 12.47 11.85
C GLN A 89 10.49 11.12 11.15
N PHE A 90 9.85 11.08 9.98
CA PHE A 90 9.81 9.91 9.11
C PHE A 90 9.84 10.30 7.62
N TRP A 91 10.14 9.35 6.74
CA TRP A 91 10.04 9.56 5.29
C TRP A 91 9.67 8.29 4.51
N PHE A 92 9.05 8.51 3.36
CA PHE A 92 8.76 7.52 2.32
C PHE A 92 9.27 8.00 0.98
N LYS A 93 9.88 7.10 0.20
CA LYS A 93 10.47 7.38 -1.12
C LYS A 93 9.78 6.54 -2.19
N GLY A 94 9.99 6.91 -3.45
CA GLY A 94 9.46 6.13 -4.57
C GLY A 94 7.96 6.33 -4.79
N LEU A 95 7.37 7.40 -4.27
CA LEU A 95 5.93 7.60 -4.25
C LEU A 95 5.39 8.15 -5.57
N ARG A 96 4.22 7.66 -5.97
CA ARG A 96 3.47 8.19 -7.11
C ARG A 96 2.82 9.52 -6.72
N ASN A 97 2.49 10.34 -7.72
CA ASN A 97 1.87 11.65 -7.48
C ASN A 97 0.36 11.51 -7.24
N ILE A 98 -0.02 11.02 -6.06
CA ILE A 98 -1.41 10.70 -5.69
C ILE A 98 -1.67 11.06 -4.21
N ASN A 99 -2.92 10.91 -3.78
CA ASN A 99 -3.25 10.96 -2.36
C ASN A 99 -2.89 9.63 -1.70
N TYR A 100 -2.21 9.70 -0.56
CA TYR A 100 -1.93 8.57 0.31
C TYR A 100 -2.71 8.72 1.61
N GLN A 101 -3.17 7.58 2.13
CA GLN A 101 -3.62 7.43 3.50
C GLN A 101 -2.42 7.04 4.35
N ILE A 102 -2.16 7.80 5.40
CA ILE A 102 -1.07 7.62 6.35
C ILE A 102 -1.69 7.16 7.65
N ALA A 103 -1.30 5.99 8.13
CA ALA A 103 -1.68 5.51 9.46
C ALA A 103 -0.48 5.56 10.40
N ILE A 104 -0.66 6.16 11.57
CA ILE A 104 0.36 6.33 12.60
C ILE A 104 -0.12 5.60 13.85
N GLU A 105 0.66 4.63 14.33
CA GLU A 105 0.42 3.92 15.59
C GLU A 105 1.27 4.55 16.69
N ASN A 106 0.62 5.12 17.72
CA ASN A 106 1.31 5.76 18.85
C ASN A 106 1.65 4.74 19.95
N PRO A 107 2.94 4.43 20.19
CA PRO A 107 3.34 3.41 21.17
C PRO A 107 3.01 3.81 22.62
N SER A 108 2.98 5.11 22.92
CA SER A 108 2.68 5.61 24.26
C SER A 108 1.20 5.51 24.64
N GLU A 109 0.32 5.19 23.68
CA GLU A 109 -1.13 5.13 23.88
C GLU A 109 -1.70 3.77 23.48
N ASN A 110 -1.14 2.69 24.02
CA ASN A 110 -1.59 1.33 23.71
C ASN A 110 -1.69 1.05 22.20
N ASN A 111 -0.77 1.61 21.40
CA ASN A 111 -0.75 1.52 19.94
C ASN A 111 -2.01 2.05 19.26
N ARG A 112 -2.63 3.09 19.81
CA ARG A 112 -3.75 3.76 19.16
C ARG A 112 -3.35 4.27 17.78
N GLN A 113 -4.22 4.03 16.80
CA GLN A 113 -3.98 4.35 15.39
C GLN A 113 -4.71 5.65 15.00
N TYR A 114 -3.99 6.51 14.28
CA TYR A 114 -4.46 7.78 13.74
C TYR A 114 -4.32 7.78 12.23
N THR A 115 -5.27 8.36 11.50
CA THR A 115 -5.30 8.28 10.03
C THR A 115 -5.37 9.65 9.39
N PHE A 116 -4.45 9.92 8.47
CA PHE A 116 -4.38 11.18 7.74
C PHE A 116 -4.41 10.93 6.24
N VAL A 117 -4.86 11.92 5.48
CA VAL A 117 -4.75 11.92 4.01
C VAL A 117 -3.80 13.03 3.59
N THR A 118 -2.84 12.71 2.72
CA THR A 118 -1.93 13.71 2.13
C THR A 118 -1.74 13.46 0.65
N ARG A 119 -1.87 14.53 -0.14
CA ARG A 119 -1.45 14.53 -1.53
C ARG A 119 0.07 14.62 -1.62
N VAL A 120 0.70 13.63 -2.24
CA VAL A 120 2.15 13.61 -2.46
C VAL A 120 2.44 13.99 -3.91
N ALA A 121 3.34 14.94 -4.11
CA ALA A 121 3.84 15.35 -5.43
C ALA A 121 5.23 15.98 -5.29
N GLY A 122 6.22 15.44 -6.01
CA GLY A 122 7.61 15.87 -5.90
C GLY A 122 8.15 15.65 -4.48
N ARG A 123 8.46 16.74 -3.76
CA ARG A 123 8.85 16.72 -2.35
C ARG A 123 7.72 17.29 -1.51
N THR A 124 7.12 16.46 -0.67
CA THR A 124 5.98 16.85 0.17
C THR A 124 6.36 16.73 1.64
N GLY A 125 6.33 17.85 2.36
CA GLY A 125 6.54 17.93 3.80
C GLY A 125 5.24 18.12 4.56
N ARG A 126 5.04 17.39 5.65
CA ARG A 126 3.84 17.52 6.50
C ARG A 126 4.18 17.44 7.98
N PHE A 127 3.37 18.13 8.78
CA PHE A 127 3.34 17.98 10.22
C PHE A 127 2.02 17.30 10.60
N TYR A 128 2.09 16.25 11.40
CA TYR A 128 0.94 15.47 11.84
C TYR A 128 0.81 15.61 13.35
N ASP A 129 -0.25 16.29 13.76
CA ASP A 129 -0.64 16.39 15.17
C ASP A 129 -1.76 15.39 15.45
N LEU A 130 -1.49 14.38 16.28
CA LEU A 130 -2.46 13.32 16.62
C LEU A 130 -3.71 13.90 17.28
N ALA A 131 -3.56 14.99 18.03
CA ALA A 131 -4.67 15.72 18.66
C ALA A 131 -5.66 16.31 17.63
N SER A 132 -5.18 16.60 16.42
CA SER A 132 -6.01 17.18 15.36
C SER A 132 -6.94 16.14 14.72
N ASP A 133 -6.51 14.88 14.62
CA ASP A 133 -7.31 13.80 14.03
C ASP A 133 -8.53 13.45 14.90
N GLU A 134 -8.36 13.41 16.23
CA GLU A 134 -9.49 13.18 17.15
C GLU A 134 -10.55 14.28 17.08
N LYS A 135 -10.16 15.55 16.89
CA LYS A 135 -11.12 16.65 16.71
C LYS A 135 -11.94 16.50 15.43
N HIS A 136 -11.41 15.84 14.41
CA HIS A 136 -12.17 15.53 13.19
C HIS A 136 -13.11 14.34 13.42
N ASN A 137 -12.66 13.28 14.10
CA ASN A 137 -13.49 12.12 14.39
C ASN A 137 -14.62 12.39 15.40
N LEU A 138 -14.41 13.28 16.38
CA LEU A 138 -15.44 13.65 17.36
C LEU A 138 -16.56 14.48 16.74
N LYS A 139 -16.26 15.33 15.75
CA LYS A 139 -17.27 16.17 15.07
C LYS A 139 -18.19 15.38 14.15
N GLU A 140 -17.80 14.19 13.72
CA GLU A 140 -18.62 13.32 12.88
C GLU A 140 -19.62 12.47 13.68
N MET A 141 -19.51 12.42 15.02
CA MET A 141 -20.43 11.68 15.88
C MET A 141 -21.62 12.51 16.41
N ASP A 142 -21.66 13.81 16.13
CA ASP A 142 -22.73 14.74 16.55
C ASP A 142 -23.87 14.89 15.50
N TYR A 143 -24.23 13.82 14.78
CA TYR A 143 -25.35 13.83 13.81
C TYR A 143 -26.40 12.74 14.07
#